data_AF-A0A843CBI1-F1
#
_entry.id   AF-A0A843CBI1-F1
#
_cell.length_a   1.000
_cell.length_b   1.000
_cell.length_c   1.000
_cell.angle_alpha   90.00
_cell.angle_beta   90.00
_cell.angle_gamma   90.00
#
_symmetry.space_group_name_H-M   'P 1'
#
loop_
_entity.id
_entity.type
_entity.pdbx_description
1 polymer ?
#
loop_
_entity_poly.entity_id
_entity_poly.type
_entity_poly.pdbx_seq_one_letter_code
_entity_poly.pdbx_strand_id
1 'polypeptide(L)'
;MYEFLIQSISSLLKSKYSKGNRLHLRSVLCALKQAKPLYLSDPSNVEPQQISFRNIKPEDQIPRIFEGFIDDFERSLAVNSSAKNYSLFSIISLKIIKTVGEGNKRGLAAMHVINRLEKMFLKYPFKHSRQATLYPLGMVFAIMEIILESEKNLSVAYKFDKTILDQFAQLMQQYYLKFDDPIGKILDDISGMPKSRLTVTLGQNHMVILEKIFQHGITALPQEVKIKKAKKLLEKIIHQKEDSEAVKLYNVLKLAYADKDIRFELASFARSISKTEKRFKNTILDEMSHP
;
A
#
# COMPACT_ATOMS: atom_id res chain seq x y z
N MET A 1 -5.01 -46.32 -2.44
CA MET A 1 -4.05 -45.51 -3.22
C MET A 1 -3.19 -44.61 -2.34
N TYR A 2 -3.79 -43.88 -1.39
CA TYR A 2 -3.07 -43.03 -0.43
C TYR A 2 -2.06 -43.80 0.46
N GLU A 3 -2.41 -44.99 0.96
CA GLU A 3 -1.48 -45.80 1.76
C GLU A 3 -0.26 -46.30 0.97
N PHE A 4 -0.44 -46.62 -0.32
CA PHE A 4 0.65 -46.97 -1.23
C PHE A 4 1.61 -45.81 -1.49
N LEU A 5 1.11 -44.57 -1.50
CA LEU A 5 1.92 -43.37 -1.64
C LEU A 5 2.76 -43.12 -0.37
N ILE A 6 2.15 -43.30 0.82
CA ILE A 6 2.87 -43.25 2.09
C ILE A 6 3.96 -44.31 2.15
N GLN A 7 3.65 -45.55 1.73
CA GLN A 7 4.62 -46.64 1.70
C GLN A 7 5.76 -46.37 0.70
N SER A 8 5.44 -45.86 -0.49
CA SER A 8 6.44 -45.51 -1.52
C SER A 8 7.41 -44.43 -1.04
N ILE A 9 6.90 -43.35 -0.42
CA ILE A 9 7.74 -42.26 0.10
C ILE A 9 8.54 -42.71 1.33
N SER A 10 7.96 -43.56 2.17
CA SER A 10 8.67 -44.17 3.32
C SER A 10 9.81 -45.09 2.87
N SER A 11 9.62 -45.85 1.79
CA SER A 11 10.66 -46.68 1.18
C SER A 11 11.74 -45.84 0.50
N LEU A 12 11.37 -44.75 -0.18
CA LEU A 12 12.32 -43.82 -0.80
C LEU A 12 13.25 -43.17 0.23
N LEU A 13 12.71 -42.78 1.40
CA LEU A 13 13.45 -42.23 2.55
C LEU A 13 14.47 -43.18 3.19
N LYS A 14 14.28 -44.50 3.00
CA LYS A 14 15.20 -45.55 3.45
C LYS A 14 16.24 -45.90 2.39
N SER A 15 16.05 -45.46 1.14
CA SER A 15 16.95 -45.74 0.03
C SER A 15 18.14 -44.77 -0.04
N LYS A 16 19.21 -45.20 -0.72
CA LYS A 16 20.40 -44.37 -1.02
C LYS A 16 20.10 -43.13 -1.87
N TYR A 17 18.98 -43.12 -2.60
CA TYR A 17 18.54 -42.03 -3.48
C TYR A 17 17.90 -40.85 -2.73
N SER A 18 17.74 -40.95 -1.41
CA SER A 18 17.23 -39.86 -0.58
C SER A 18 18.30 -38.81 -0.17
N LYS A 19 19.58 -39.04 -0.50
CA LYS A 19 20.67 -38.09 -0.22
C LYS A 19 20.42 -36.78 -0.98
N GLY A 20 20.38 -35.66 -0.25
CA GLY A 20 20.07 -34.32 -0.77
C GLY A 20 18.62 -33.87 -0.53
N ASN A 21 17.64 -34.78 -0.57
CA ASN A 21 16.21 -34.46 -0.48
C ASN A 21 15.51 -34.98 0.78
N ARG A 22 16.26 -35.48 1.76
CA ARG A 22 15.73 -36.17 2.93
C ARG A 22 14.80 -35.30 3.80
N LEU A 23 15.12 -34.01 3.96
CA LEU A 23 14.29 -33.07 4.73
C LEU A 23 12.96 -32.81 4.01
N HIS A 24 13.00 -32.59 2.69
CA HIS A 24 11.81 -32.41 1.87
C HIS A 24 10.91 -33.66 1.86
N LEU A 25 11.50 -34.85 1.67
CA LEU A 25 10.76 -36.11 1.69
C LEU A 25 10.14 -36.40 3.07
N ARG A 26 10.81 -36.02 4.17
CA ARG A 26 10.22 -36.10 5.53
C ARG A 26 9.06 -35.13 5.70
N SER A 27 9.19 -33.90 5.21
CA SER A 27 8.12 -32.90 5.25
C SER A 27 6.89 -33.39 4.48
N VAL A 28 7.07 -33.91 3.27
CA VAL A 28 6.01 -34.50 2.46
C VAL A 28 5.36 -35.71 3.16
N LEU A 29 6.15 -36.59 3.77
CA LEU A 29 5.61 -37.73 4.51
C LEU A 29 4.79 -37.30 5.74
N CYS A 30 5.23 -36.27 6.47
CA CYS A 30 4.50 -35.72 7.61
C CYS A 30 3.19 -35.06 7.17
N ALA A 31 3.23 -34.23 6.12
CA ALA A 31 2.05 -33.59 5.55
C ALA A 31 1.04 -34.64 5.05
N LEU A 32 1.53 -35.70 4.39
CA LEU A 32 0.68 -36.81 3.97
C LEU A 32 0.02 -37.46 5.17
N LYS A 33 0.77 -37.90 6.19
CA LYS A 33 0.20 -38.55 7.39
C LYS A 33 -0.81 -37.67 8.14
N GLN A 34 -0.57 -36.36 8.21
CA GLN A 34 -1.52 -35.41 8.80
C GLN A 34 -2.81 -35.28 7.97
N ALA A 35 -2.70 -35.43 6.65
CA ALA A 35 -3.85 -35.44 5.74
C ALA A 35 -4.60 -36.80 5.71
N LYS A 36 -4.21 -37.81 6.51
CA LYS A 36 -4.88 -39.14 6.56
C LYS A 36 -6.40 -39.08 6.73
N PRO A 37 -6.97 -38.18 7.57
CA PRO A 37 -8.42 -38.04 7.72
C PRO A 37 -9.14 -37.56 6.46
N LEU A 38 -8.41 -36.97 5.50
CA LEU A 38 -8.96 -36.47 4.23
C LEU A 38 -9.05 -37.56 3.15
N TYR A 39 -8.41 -38.72 3.36
CA TYR A 39 -8.30 -39.79 2.36
C TYR A 39 -8.90 -41.13 2.80
N LEU A 40 -9.39 -41.22 4.03
CA LEU A 40 -10.15 -42.36 4.55
C LEU A 40 -11.45 -41.80 5.14
N SER A 41 -12.54 -41.89 4.39
CA SER A 41 -13.89 -41.67 4.90
C SER A 41 -14.59 -43.03 5.04
N ASP A 42 -15.14 -43.32 6.21
CA ASP A 42 -16.14 -44.38 6.40
C ASP A 42 -17.49 -43.95 5.78
N PRO A 43 -18.34 -44.91 5.37
CA PRO A 43 -19.34 -44.70 4.34
C PRO A 43 -20.62 -44.12 4.92
N SER A 44 -21.03 -42.96 4.41
CA SER A 44 -22.44 -42.56 4.49
C SER A 44 -22.87 -42.01 3.13
N ASN A 45 -23.94 -42.63 2.62
CA ASN A 45 -24.60 -42.34 1.37
C ASN A 45 -25.14 -40.91 1.37
N VAL A 46 -24.30 -39.97 0.94
CA VAL A 46 -24.73 -38.72 0.33
C VAL A 46 -23.72 -38.52 -0.76
N GLU A 47 -24.11 -38.62 -2.04
CA GLU A 47 -23.21 -38.33 -3.16
C GLU A 47 -22.53 -36.98 -2.92
N PRO A 48 -21.24 -36.95 -2.57
CA PRO A 48 -20.52 -35.70 -2.46
C PRO A 48 -20.03 -35.41 -3.88
N GLN A 49 -20.42 -34.26 -4.45
CA GLN A 49 -19.78 -33.75 -5.64
C GLN A 49 -18.27 -33.71 -5.42
N GLN A 50 -17.56 -34.69 -5.99
CA GLN A 50 -16.12 -34.84 -5.89
C GLN A 50 -15.48 -33.63 -6.57
N ILE A 51 -14.83 -32.77 -5.79
CA ILE A 51 -13.96 -31.73 -6.34
C ILE A 51 -12.73 -32.43 -6.93
N SER A 52 -12.71 -32.57 -8.26
CA SER A 52 -11.61 -33.16 -9.01
C SER A 52 -10.34 -32.31 -8.92
N PHE A 53 -9.32 -32.80 -8.23
CA PHE A 53 -7.98 -32.18 -8.17
C PHE A 53 -7.19 -32.28 -9.49
N ARG A 54 -7.70 -33.00 -10.50
CA ARG A 54 -7.05 -33.10 -11.83
C ARG A 54 -7.27 -31.87 -12.71
N ASN A 55 -8.16 -30.95 -12.31
CA ASN A 55 -8.54 -29.76 -13.08
C ASN A 55 -8.34 -28.43 -12.32
N ILE A 56 -7.51 -28.39 -11.27
CA ILE A 56 -7.19 -27.13 -10.59
C ILE A 56 -6.25 -26.34 -11.50
N LYS A 57 -6.73 -25.23 -12.07
CA LYS A 57 -5.87 -24.34 -12.85
C LYS A 57 -4.79 -23.77 -11.93
N PRO A 58 -3.55 -23.52 -12.41
CA PRO A 58 -2.50 -22.89 -11.60
C PRO A 58 -2.99 -21.62 -10.89
N GLU A 59 -3.92 -20.89 -11.51
CA GLU A 59 -4.63 -19.72 -11.00
C GLU A 59 -5.37 -19.96 -9.68
N ASP A 60 -5.92 -21.16 -9.48
CA ASP A 60 -6.68 -21.54 -8.28
C ASP A 60 -5.77 -21.88 -7.09
N GLN A 61 -4.47 -22.05 -7.31
CA GLN A 61 -3.47 -22.23 -6.24
C GLN A 61 -2.88 -20.89 -5.75
N ILE A 62 -2.99 -19.82 -6.54
CA ILE A 62 -2.44 -18.50 -6.23
C ILE A 62 -2.89 -18.00 -4.85
N PRO A 63 -4.18 -18.09 -4.44
CA PRO A 63 -4.59 -17.64 -3.12
C PRO A 63 -3.89 -18.36 -1.96
N ARG A 64 -3.60 -19.66 -2.10
CA ARG A 64 -2.91 -20.44 -1.06
C ARG A 64 -1.42 -20.13 -0.98
N ILE A 65 -0.76 -20.03 -2.13
CA ILE A 65 0.64 -19.61 -2.21
C ILE A 65 0.78 -18.21 -1.62
N PHE A 66 -0.19 -17.35 -1.90
CA PHE A 66 -0.21 -15.99 -1.41
C PHE A 66 -0.39 -15.92 0.10
N GLU A 67 -1.31 -16.70 0.66
CA GLU A 67 -1.49 -16.77 2.11
C GLU A 67 -0.24 -17.27 2.83
N GLY A 68 0.41 -18.31 2.30
CA GLY A 68 1.68 -18.80 2.83
C GLY A 68 2.78 -17.74 2.81
N PHE A 69 2.89 -16.98 1.71
CA PHE A 69 3.82 -15.87 1.60
C PHE A 69 3.56 -14.76 2.64
N ILE A 70 2.28 -14.40 2.84
CA ILE A 70 1.87 -13.40 3.83
C ILE A 70 2.23 -13.87 5.25
N ASP A 71 1.88 -15.11 5.60
CA ASP A 71 2.15 -15.67 6.93
C ASP A 71 3.65 -15.78 7.21
N ASP A 72 4.44 -16.22 6.24
CA ASP A 72 5.90 -16.32 6.39
C ASP A 72 6.55 -14.94 6.53
N PHE A 73 6.07 -13.94 5.79
CA PHE A 73 6.51 -12.56 5.97
C PHE A 73 6.14 -12.05 7.37
N GLU A 74 4.92 -12.26 7.84
CA GLU A 74 4.48 -11.82 9.17
C GLU A 74 5.37 -12.41 10.28
N ARG A 75 5.72 -13.70 10.18
CA ARG A 75 6.63 -14.34 11.14
C ARG A 75 8.02 -13.70 11.12
N SER A 76 8.50 -13.29 9.95
CA SER A 76 9.80 -12.63 9.81
C SER A 76 9.85 -11.22 10.43
N LEU A 77 8.70 -10.53 10.54
CA LEU A 77 8.62 -9.17 11.06
C LEU A 77 9.00 -9.04 12.54
N ALA A 78 8.82 -10.10 13.32
CA ALA A 78 9.26 -10.15 14.73
C ALA A 78 10.78 -9.92 14.87
N VAL A 79 11.55 -10.24 13.81
CA VAL A 79 13.01 -10.11 13.80
C VAL A 79 13.44 -8.84 13.06
N ASN A 80 12.74 -8.43 12.00
CA ASN A 80 13.19 -7.32 11.15
C ASN A 80 12.02 -6.54 10.49
N SER A 81 11.37 -5.67 11.27
CA SER A 81 10.32 -4.74 10.81
C SER A 81 10.89 -3.45 10.21
N SER A 82 11.55 -3.56 9.05
CA SER A 82 12.12 -2.40 8.33
C SER A 82 11.24 -1.96 7.15
N ALA A 83 11.27 -0.65 6.82
CA ALA A 83 10.58 -0.10 5.65
C ALA A 83 11.00 -0.81 4.34
N LYS A 84 12.25 -1.27 4.25
CA LYS A 84 12.77 -2.05 3.12
C LYS A 84 12.03 -3.38 2.97
N ASN A 85 11.86 -4.12 4.06
CA ASN A 85 11.20 -5.42 4.04
C ASN A 85 9.72 -5.28 3.68
N TYR A 86 9.05 -4.29 4.26
CA TYR A 86 7.67 -3.96 3.91
C TYR A 86 7.53 -3.52 2.45
N SER A 87 8.43 -2.68 1.93
CA SER A 87 8.43 -2.29 0.52
C SER A 87 8.60 -3.50 -0.41
N LEU A 88 9.56 -4.38 -0.11
CA LEU A 88 9.78 -5.62 -0.87
C LEU A 88 8.55 -6.53 -0.85
N PHE A 89 7.97 -6.72 0.34
CA PHE A 89 6.76 -7.51 0.51
C PHE A 89 5.58 -6.94 -0.28
N SER A 90 5.32 -5.63 -0.21
CA SER A 90 4.23 -5.01 -0.95
C SER A 90 4.44 -5.09 -2.47
N ILE A 91 5.67 -4.92 -2.95
CA ILE A 91 6.00 -5.07 -4.37
C ILE A 91 5.80 -6.52 -4.84
N ILE A 92 6.27 -7.50 -4.07
CA ILE A 92 6.09 -8.93 -4.40
C ILE A 92 4.60 -9.28 -4.37
N SER A 93 3.87 -8.78 -3.38
CA SER A 93 2.43 -9.00 -3.27
C SER A 93 1.67 -8.45 -4.46
N LEU A 94 1.99 -7.23 -4.90
CA LEU A 94 1.43 -6.64 -6.10
C LEU A 94 1.73 -7.48 -7.34
N LYS A 95 2.94 -8.04 -7.47
CA LYS A 95 3.27 -8.93 -8.59
C LYS A 95 2.42 -10.20 -8.59
N ILE A 96 2.22 -10.81 -7.42
CA ILE A 96 1.35 -11.99 -7.27
C ILE A 96 -0.11 -11.63 -7.58
N ILE A 97 -0.60 -10.49 -7.12
CA ILE A 97 -1.95 -10.01 -7.46
C ILE A 97 -2.11 -9.85 -8.97
N LYS A 98 -1.11 -9.26 -9.66
CA LYS A 98 -1.16 -9.05 -11.11
C LYS A 98 -1.08 -10.34 -11.93
N THR A 99 -0.73 -11.50 -11.35
CA THR A 99 -0.86 -12.79 -12.04
C THR A 99 -2.29 -13.35 -11.99
N VAL A 100 -3.14 -12.82 -11.10
CA VAL A 100 -4.57 -13.14 -11.09
C VAL A 100 -5.26 -12.37 -12.23
N GLY A 101 -6.10 -13.06 -13.00
CA GLY A 101 -6.92 -12.45 -14.03
C GLY A 101 -7.81 -11.32 -13.48
N GLU A 102 -8.12 -10.33 -14.31
CA GLU A 102 -9.00 -9.23 -13.91
C GLU A 102 -10.38 -9.75 -13.47
N GLY A 103 -10.97 -9.07 -12.49
CA GLY A 103 -12.24 -9.41 -11.87
C GLY A 103 -12.15 -9.56 -10.35
N ASN A 104 -13.28 -9.93 -9.73
CA ASN A 104 -13.45 -9.88 -8.28
C ASN A 104 -12.35 -10.63 -7.49
N LYS A 105 -11.84 -11.75 -8.00
CA LYS A 105 -10.76 -12.51 -7.34
C LYS A 105 -9.49 -11.68 -7.15
N ARG A 106 -9.10 -10.90 -8.16
CA ARG A 106 -7.93 -10.00 -8.09
C ARG A 106 -8.17 -8.85 -7.12
N GLY A 107 -9.36 -8.26 -7.16
CA GLY A 107 -9.76 -7.20 -6.25
C GLY A 107 -9.77 -7.66 -4.77
N LEU A 108 -10.32 -8.85 -4.51
CA LEU A 108 -10.31 -9.46 -3.18
C LEU A 108 -8.89 -9.80 -2.69
N ALA A 109 -8.02 -10.28 -3.59
CA ALA A 109 -6.62 -10.51 -3.24
C ALA A 109 -5.89 -9.21 -2.87
N ALA A 110 -6.16 -8.12 -3.62
CA ALA A 110 -5.62 -6.80 -3.31
C ALA A 110 -6.09 -6.29 -1.93
N MET A 111 -7.40 -6.33 -1.67
CA MET A 111 -7.97 -5.99 -0.36
C MET A 111 -7.38 -6.82 0.77
N HIS A 112 -7.21 -8.13 0.56
CA HIS A 112 -6.66 -9.02 1.55
C HIS A 112 -5.23 -8.64 1.95
N VAL A 113 -4.36 -8.28 0.99
CA VAL A 113 -3.02 -7.77 1.31
C VAL A 113 -3.10 -6.52 2.15
N ILE A 114 -3.95 -5.56 1.78
CA ILE A 114 -4.03 -4.31 2.51
C ILE A 114 -4.48 -4.56 3.95
N ASN A 115 -5.51 -5.39 4.15
CA ASN A 115 -5.99 -5.79 5.48
C ASN A 115 -4.91 -6.53 6.29
N ARG A 116 -4.07 -7.36 5.65
CA ARG A 116 -2.96 -8.04 6.33
C ARG A 116 -1.85 -7.05 6.67
N LEU A 117 -1.52 -6.10 5.79
CA LEU A 117 -0.58 -5.02 6.07
C LEU A 117 -1.02 -4.17 7.26
N GLU A 118 -2.31 -3.83 7.34
CA GLU A 118 -2.89 -3.10 8.48
C GLU A 118 -2.62 -3.83 9.81
N LYS A 119 -2.95 -5.13 9.87
CA LYS A 119 -2.69 -5.94 11.06
C LYS A 119 -1.20 -6.02 11.39
N MET A 120 -0.35 -6.15 10.37
CA MET A 120 1.10 -6.19 10.55
C MET A 120 1.65 -4.86 11.07
N PHE A 121 1.15 -3.72 10.61
CA PHE A 121 1.56 -2.40 11.09
C PHE A 121 1.17 -2.14 12.54
N LEU A 122 -0.01 -2.61 12.97
CA LEU A 122 -0.41 -2.52 14.38
C LEU A 122 0.54 -3.33 15.28
N LYS A 123 0.95 -4.51 14.83
CA LYS A 123 1.78 -5.43 15.61
C LYS A 123 3.28 -5.12 15.52
N TYR A 124 3.74 -4.69 14.36
CA TYR A 124 5.14 -4.51 13.98
C TYR A 124 5.31 -3.23 13.13
N PRO A 125 5.06 -2.03 13.69
CA PRO A 125 5.24 -0.78 12.96
C PRO A 125 6.68 -0.68 12.45
N PHE A 126 6.86 -0.25 11.21
CA PHE A 126 8.20 -0.22 10.65
C PHE A 126 8.99 1.00 11.12
N LYS A 127 10.27 0.78 11.40
CA LYS A 127 11.15 1.85 11.86
C LYS A 127 11.62 2.70 10.68
N HIS A 128 11.39 4.02 10.76
CA HIS A 128 11.98 5.00 9.85
C HIS A 128 13.46 5.20 10.24
N SER A 129 14.41 4.59 9.52
CA SER A 129 15.82 4.90 9.70
C SER A 129 16.21 6.13 8.89
N ARG A 130 17.07 7.01 9.45
CA ARG A 130 17.49 8.29 8.84
C ARG A 130 18.13 8.16 7.45
N GLN A 131 18.59 6.98 7.05
CA GLN A 131 19.35 6.74 5.82
C GLN A 131 18.52 6.12 4.67
N ALA A 132 17.21 5.95 4.84
CA ALA A 132 16.42 5.02 4.04
C ALA A 132 15.15 5.61 3.40
N THR A 133 15.14 6.88 2.99
CA THR A 133 13.95 7.58 2.43
C THR A 133 13.35 6.90 1.19
N LEU A 134 14.14 6.15 0.41
CA LEU A 134 13.65 5.44 -0.78
C LEU A 134 12.67 4.30 -0.46
N TYR A 135 12.84 3.60 0.66
CA TYR A 135 12.03 2.40 0.94
C TYR A 135 10.59 2.72 1.38
N PRO A 136 10.33 3.70 2.26
CA PRO A 136 8.98 4.17 2.55
C PRO A 136 8.22 4.61 1.29
N LEU A 137 8.87 5.30 0.36
CA LEU A 137 8.24 5.73 -0.89
C LEU A 137 7.92 4.56 -1.83
N GLY A 138 8.81 3.57 -1.93
CA GLY A 138 8.54 2.34 -2.66
C GLY A 138 7.33 1.59 -2.09
N MET A 139 7.12 1.68 -0.77
CA MET A 139 5.92 1.15 -0.13
C MET A 139 4.67 1.98 -0.44
N VAL A 140 4.75 3.31 -0.38
CA VAL A 140 3.65 4.22 -0.78
C VAL A 140 3.20 3.90 -2.20
N PHE A 141 4.14 3.77 -3.14
CA PHE A 141 3.85 3.35 -4.51
C PHE A 141 3.12 2.00 -4.57
N ALA A 142 3.63 0.98 -3.89
CA ALA A 142 3.02 -0.34 -3.91
C ALA A 142 1.60 -0.33 -3.31
N ILE A 143 1.37 0.42 -2.23
CA ILE A 143 0.04 0.56 -1.63
C ILE A 143 -0.92 1.27 -2.58
N MET A 144 -0.49 2.37 -3.22
CA MET A 144 -1.32 3.05 -4.23
C MET A 144 -1.73 2.09 -5.34
N GLU A 145 -0.77 1.31 -5.86
CA GLU A 145 -1.06 0.31 -6.89
C GLU A 145 -2.02 -0.79 -6.41
N ILE A 146 -1.82 -1.34 -5.21
CA ILE A 146 -2.73 -2.38 -4.67
C ILE A 146 -4.13 -1.80 -4.45
N ILE A 147 -4.26 -0.55 -4.00
CA ILE A 147 -5.54 0.13 -3.88
C ILE A 147 -6.21 0.28 -5.24
N LEU A 148 -5.48 0.73 -6.27
CA LEU A 148 -6.01 0.87 -7.62
C LEU A 148 -6.47 -0.48 -8.19
N GLU A 149 -5.73 -1.55 -7.92
CA GLU A 149 -6.15 -2.91 -8.30
C GLU A 149 -7.45 -3.31 -7.60
N SER A 150 -7.61 -3.00 -6.32
CA SER A 150 -8.87 -3.22 -5.61
C SER A 150 -10.02 -2.42 -6.21
N GLU A 151 -9.87 -1.11 -6.37
CA GLU A 151 -10.92 -0.21 -6.86
C GLU A 151 -11.35 -0.57 -8.28
N LYS A 152 -10.39 -0.86 -9.17
CA LYS A 152 -10.67 -1.27 -10.55
C LYS A 152 -11.48 -2.57 -10.60
N ASN A 153 -11.11 -3.57 -9.80
CA ASN A 153 -11.66 -4.91 -9.91
C ASN A 153 -12.92 -5.15 -9.05
N LEU A 154 -13.15 -4.33 -8.03
CA LEU A 154 -14.36 -4.41 -7.18
C LEU A 154 -15.36 -3.29 -7.47
N SER A 155 -14.98 -2.26 -8.24
CA SER A 155 -15.81 -1.08 -8.49
C SER A 155 -16.26 -0.36 -7.21
N VAL A 156 -15.43 -0.43 -6.15
CA VAL A 156 -15.68 0.21 -4.86
C VAL A 156 -14.45 1.02 -4.48
N ALA A 157 -14.65 2.30 -4.12
CA ALA A 157 -13.58 3.17 -3.66
C ALA A 157 -13.00 2.67 -2.33
N TYR A 158 -11.67 2.66 -2.22
CA TYR A 158 -10.97 2.23 -1.03
C TYR A 158 -11.12 3.28 0.08
N LYS A 159 -11.42 2.80 1.29
CA LYS A 159 -11.45 3.59 2.51
C LYS A 159 -10.23 3.25 3.33
N PHE A 160 -9.35 4.23 3.52
CA PHE A 160 -8.14 4.06 4.31
C PHE A 160 -8.46 3.78 5.78
N ASP A 161 -7.84 2.75 6.32
CA ASP A 161 -7.69 2.61 7.77
C ASP A 161 -6.62 3.59 8.27
N LYS A 162 -6.88 4.14 9.47
CA LYS A 162 -5.97 5.08 10.13
C LYS A 162 -4.57 4.51 10.29
N THR A 163 -4.44 3.21 10.55
CA THR A 163 -3.17 2.52 10.75
C THR A 163 -2.22 2.69 9.56
N ILE A 164 -2.73 2.53 8.33
CA ILE A 164 -1.92 2.73 7.12
C ILE A 164 -1.44 4.18 7.04
N LEU A 165 -2.36 5.12 7.27
CA LEU A 165 -2.07 6.55 7.18
C LEU A 165 -1.02 6.97 8.23
N ASP A 166 -1.12 6.46 9.45
CA ASP A 166 -0.18 6.73 10.55
C ASP A 166 1.25 6.28 10.22
N GLN A 167 1.43 5.16 9.49
CA GLN A 167 2.78 4.69 9.12
C GLN A 167 3.50 5.66 8.18
N PHE A 168 2.77 6.36 7.31
CA PHE A 168 3.34 7.29 6.34
C PHE A 168 3.33 8.74 6.80
N ALA A 169 2.64 9.07 7.89
CA ALA A 169 2.46 10.43 8.37
C ALA A 169 3.80 11.18 8.47
N GLN A 170 4.81 10.59 9.13
CA GLN A 170 6.13 11.23 9.29
C GLN A 170 6.83 11.50 7.95
N LEU A 171 6.70 10.60 6.97
CA LEU A 171 7.27 10.80 5.63
C LEU A 171 6.57 11.97 4.93
N MET A 172 5.24 12.00 4.94
CA MET A 172 4.45 13.06 4.30
C MET A 172 4.74 14.42 4.93
N GLN A 173 4.92 14.46 6.25
CA GLN A 173 5.34 15.66 6.99
C GLN A 173 6.70 16.17 6.54
N GLN A 174 7.70 15.29 6.37
CA GLN A 174 9.02 15.69 5.89
C GLN A 174 8.95 16.33 4.50
N TYR A 175 8.18 15.73 3.59
CA TYR A 175 7.96 16.30 2.26
C TYR A 175 7.25 17.66 2.34
N TYR A 176 6.16 17.75 3.12
CA TYR A 176 5.39 18.99 3.28
C TYR A 176 6.25 20.15 3.78
N LEU A 177 7.11 19.90 4.77
CA LEU A 177 7.95 20.95 5.35
C LEU A 177 9.07 21.36 4.39
N LYS A 178 9.65 20.41 3.66
CA LYS A 178 10.83 20.62 2.81
C LYS A 178 10.51 21.24 1.45
N PHE A 179 9.39 20.87 0.83
CA PHE A 179 9.07 21.25 -0.54
C PHE A 179 7.82 22.15 -0.59
N ASP A 180 7.72 23.00 -1.62
CA ASP A 180 6.51 23.81 -1.83
C ASP A 180 5.45 23.02 -2.60
N ASP A 181 5.86 22.19 -3.57
CA ASP A 181 5.05 21.15 -4.22
C ASP A 181 5.50 19.76 -3.76
N PRO A 182 5.06 19.30 -2.58
CA PRO A 182 5.47 18.01 -2.05
C PRO A 182 4.86 16.83 -2.81
N ILE A 183 3.65 16.97 -3.37
CA ILE A 183 2.99 15.89 -4.12
C ILE A 183 3.71 15.65 -5.43
N GLY A 184 3.97 16.71 -6.21
CA GLY A 184 4.77 16.61 -7.43
C GLY A 184 6.13 16.00 -7.15
N LYS A 185 6.79 16.44 -6.06
CA LYS A 185 8.09 15.89 -5.68
C LYS A 185 8.05 14.39 -5.32
N ILE A 186 7.01 13.93 -4.62
CA ILE A 186 6.84 12.49 -4.34
C ILE A 186 6.64 11.70 -5.64
N LEU A 187 5.83 12.20 -6.57
CA LEU A 187 5.58 11.54 -7.85
C LEU A 187 6.83 11.47 -8.72
N ASP A 188 7.63 12.53 -8.75
CA ASP A 188 8.94 12.56 -9.42
C ASP A 188 9.90 11.54 -8.80
N ASP A 189 9.98 11.52 -7.47
CA ASP A 189 10.85 10.59 -6.75
C ASP A 189 10.43 9.14 -6.99
N ILE A 190 9.12 8.84 -6.98
CA ILE A 190 8.58 7.51 -7.33
C ILE A 190 8.89 7.16 -8.80
N SER A 191 8.77 8.12 -9.71
CA SER A 191 9.04 7.90 -11.13
C SER A 191 10.50 7.59 -11.41
N GLY A 192 11.41 8.22 -10.66
CA GLY A 192 12.86 8.01 -10.74
C GLY A 192 13.37 6.77 -10.01
N MET A 193 12.54 6.08 -9.21
CA MET A 193 12.97 4.85 -8.55
C MET A 193 13.23 3.74 -9.56
N PRO A 194 14.16 2.80 -9.26
CA PRO A 194 14.28 1.56 -10.00
C PRO A 194 12.95 0.81 -9.86
N LYS A 195 12.04 1.03 -10.81
CA LYS A 195 10.78 0.30 -10.91
C LYS A 195 11.20 -1.14 -10.98
N SER A 196 10.77 -1.94 -10.02
CA SER A 196 11.14 -3.35 -9.84
C SER A 196 10.51 -4.24 -10.93
N ARG A 197 10.69 -3.83 -12.19
CA ARG A 197 10.05 -4.27 -13.44
C ARG A 197 8.54 -4.05 -13.49
N LEU A 198 8.01 -3.06 -12.77
CA LEU A 198 6.61 -2.66 -12.85
C LEU A 198 6.49 -1.45 -13.80
N THR A 199 5.99 -1.67 -15.01
CA THR A 199 5.70 -0.59 -15.96
C THR A 199 4.39 0.06 -15.57
N VAL A 200 4.47 1.11 -14.74
CA VAL A 200 3.33 1.89 -14.29
C VAL A 200 3.53 3.35 -14.66
N THR A 201 2.50 3.91 -15.28
CA THR A 201 2.36 5.35 -15.54
C THR A 201 1.57 5.96 -14.40
N LEU A 202 2.17 6.92 -13.70
CA LEU A 202 1.48 7.67 -12.64
C LEU A 202 0.46 8.61 -13.28
N GLY A 203 -0.78 8.57 -12.81
CA GLY A 203 -1.88 9.37 -13.33
C GLY A 203 -2.73 10.00 -12.23
N GLN A 204 -3.89 10.53 -12.61
CA GLN A 204 -4.78 11.26 -11.69
C GLN A 204 -5.23 10.41 -10.49
N ASN A 205 -5.49 9.11 -10.69
CA ASN A 205 -5.94 8.25 -9.60
C ASN A 205 -4.83 8.05 -8.55
N HIS A 206 -3.55 8.03 -8.95
CA HIS A 206 -2.43 8.02 -8.01
C HIS A 206 -2.38 9.31 -7.19
N MET A 207 -2.62 10.46 -7.82
CA MET A 207 -2.66 11.75 -7.11
C MET A 207 -3.75 11.76 -6.04
N VAL A 208 -4.97 11.32 -6.38
CA VAL A 208 -6.10 11.30 -5.44
C VAL A 208 -5.81 10.40 -4.23
N ILE A 209 -5.18 9.26 -4.44
CA ILE A 209 -4.80 8.35 -3.34
C ILE A 209 -3.68 8.98 -2.50
N LEU A 210 -2.66 9.56 -3.14
CA LEU A 210 -1.55 10.21 -2.47
C LEU A 210 -2.01 11.41 -1.64
N GLU A 211 -2.93 12.24 -2.15
CA GLU A 211 -3.53 13.36 -1.44
C GLU A 211 -4.17 12.95 -0.12
N LYS A 212 -4.90 11.82 -0.10
CA LYS A 212 -5.50 11.28 1.14
C LYS A 212 -4.43 10.90 2.17
N ILE A 213 -3.38 10.21 1.75
CA ILE A 213 -2.26 9.83 2.63
C ILE A 213 -1.53 11.09 3.13
N PHE A 214 -1.34 12.06 2.25
CA PHE A 214 -0.63 13.29 2.51
C PHE A 214 -1.39 14.20 3.48
N GLN A 215 -2.70 14.35 3.27
CA GLN A 215 -3.59 15.14 4.12
C GLN A 215 -3.56 14.64 5.56
N HIS A 216 -3.58 13.32 5.78
CA HIS A 216 -3.43 12.75 7.12
C HIS A 216 -2.10 13.16 7.77
N GLY A 217 -1.00 13.07 7.02
CA GLY A 217 0.31 13.52 7.46
C GLY A 217 0.33 14.99 7.88
N ILE A 218 -0.30 15.87 7.10
CA ILE A 218 -0.46 17.30 7.45
C ILE A 218 -1.27 17.44 8.73
N THR A 219 -2.41 16.77 8.87
CA THR A 219 -3.28 16.95 10.05
C THR A 219 -2.58 16.64 11.37
N ALA A 220 -1.65 15.68 11.36
CA ALA A 220 -0.85 15.28 12.51
C ALA A 220 0.30 16.26 12.87
N LEU A 221 0.54 17.33 12.10
CA LEU A 221 1.53 18.36 12.45
C LEU A 221 1.01 19.31 13.54
N PRO A 222 1.90 19.89 14.36
CA PRO A 222 1.55 20.99 15.26
C PRO A 222 0.90 22.15 14.52
N GLN A 223 -0.15 22.73 15.11
CA GLN A 223 -0.97 23.79 14.49
C GLN A 223 -0.14 24.99 14.01
N GLU A 224 0.79 25.46 14.84
CA GLU A 224 1.68 26.59 14.52
C GLU A 224 2.50 26.34 13.25
N VAL A 225 3.00 25.11 13.08
CA VAL A 225 3.80 24.71 11.92
C VAL A 225 2.94 24.71 10.65
N LYS A 226 1.72 24.18 10.75
CA LYS A 226 0.75 24.17 9.63
C LYS A 226 0.39 25.58 9.20
N ILE A 227 0.04 26.45 10.15
CA ILE A 227 -0.31 27.86 9.89
C ILE A 227 0.87 28.59 9.23
N LYS A 228 2.08 28.46 9.79
CA LYS A 228 3.28 29.11 9.24
C LYS A 228 3.56 28.69 7.80
N LYS A 229 3.49 27.38 7.51
CA LYS A 229 3.70 26.86 6.15
C LYS A 229 2.59 27.33 5.21
N ALA A 230 1.33 27.32 5.64
CA ALA A 230 0.20 27.73 4.83
C ALA A 230 0.23 29.24 4.50
N LYS A 231 0.55 30.12 5.47
CA LYS A 231 0.75 31.56 5.23
C LYS A 231 1.87 31.80 4.21
N LYS A 232 3.01 31.10 4.34
CA LYS A 232 4.12 31.15 3.38
C LYS A 232 3.73 30.67 1.97
N LEU A 233 2.92 29.61 1.87
CA LEU A 233 2.42 29.14 0.58
C LEU A 233 1.48 30.17 -0.06
N LEU A 234 0.57 30.75 0.72
CA LEU A 234 -0.32 31.80 0.23
C LEU A 234 0.47 33.01 -0.28
N GLU A 235 1.45 33.52 0.48
CA GLU A 235 2.35 34.58 0.02
C GLU A 235 3.02 34.22 -1.31
N LYS A 236 3.53 33.00 -1.45
CA LYS A 236 4.15 32.54 -2.71
C LYS A 236 3.17 32.52 -3.87
N ILE A 237 1.94 32.05 -3.67
CA ILE A 237 0.88 32.04 -4.69
C ILE A 237 0.63 33.47 -5.20
N ILE A 238 0.56 34.44 -4.29
CA ILE A 238 0.31 35.84 -4.65
C ILE A 238 1.46 36.46 -5.45
N HIS A 239 2.70 36.07 -5.16
CA HIS A 239 3.87 36.59 -5.87
C HIS A 239 4.25 35.76 -7.11
N GLN A 240 3.61 34.61 -7.35
CA GLN A 240 4.00 33.71 -8.45
C GLN A 240 3.66 34.29 -9.83
N LYS A 241 4.61 34.29 -10.77
CA LYS A 241 4.38 34.86 -12.11
C LYS A 241 3.54 33.97 -12.99
N GLU A 242 3.65 32.65 -12.85
CA GLU A 242 2.95 31.67 -13.69
C GLU A 242 1.72 31.11 -13.00
N ASP A 243 0.56 31.18 -13.67
CA ASP A 243 -0.70 30.74 -13.09
C ASP A 243 -0.72 29.21 -12.90
N SER A 244 -0.02 28.44 -13.74
CA SER A 244 0.18 26.99 -13.60
C SER A 244 0.87 26.63 -12.28
N GLU A 245 1.96 27.33 -11.94
CA GLU A 245 2.67 27.13 -10.68
C GLU A 245 1.85 27.61 -9.49
N ALA A 246 1.08 28.69 -9.65
CA ALA A 246 0.16 29.16 -8.62
C ALA A 246 -0.93 28.11 -8.32
N VAL A 247 -1.47 27.43 -9.34
CA VAL A 247 -2.43 26.32 -9.17
C VAL A 247 -1.83 25.16 -8.39
N LYS A 248 -0.58 24.76 -8.69
CA LYS A 248 0.09 23.66 -7.95
C LYS A 248 0.22 23.98 -6.47
N LEU A 249 0.73 25.17 -6.15
CA LEU A 249 0.87 25.63 -4.77
C LEU A 249 -0.50 25.76 -4.08
N TYR A 250 -1.51 26.18 -4.82
CA TYR A 250 -2.87 26.29 -4.33
C TYR A 250 -3.47 24.93 -3.95
N ASN A 251 -3.29 23.90 -4.79
CA ASN A 251 -3.75 22.55 -4.48
C ASN A 251 -3.12 22.02 -3.18
N VAL A 252 -1.83 22.29 -2.96
CA VAL A 252 -1.14 21.93 -1.70
C VAL A 252 -1.71 22.70 -0.51
N LEU A 253 -2.03 23.99 -0.69
CA LEU A 253 -2.67 24.81 0.34
C LEU A 253 -4.05 24.25 0.73
N LYS A 254 -4.87 23.80 -0.24
CA LYS A 254 -6.20 23.22 0.03
C LYS A 254 -6.15 22.00 0.94
N LEU A 255 -5.09 21.19 0.86
CA LEU A 255 -4.93 20.01 1.72
C LEU A 255 -4.82 20.40 3.21
N ALA A 256 -4.14 21.50 3.51
CA ALA A 256 -4.06 22.05 4.86
C ALA A 256 -5.34 22.81 5.25
N TYR A 257 -6.02 23.44 4.29
CA TYR A 257 -7.24 24.22 4.49
C TYR A 257 -8.45 23.38 4.95
N ALA A 258 -8.39 22.05 4.88
CA ALA A 258 -9.45 21.20 5.42
C ALA A 258 -9.62 21.36 6.95
N ASP A 259 -8.53 21.69 7.65
CA ASP A 259 -8.51 21.92 9.09
C ASP A 259 -9.20 23.25 9.45
N LYS A 260 -10.25 23.18 10.29
CA LYS A 260 -11.08 24.35 10.64
C LYS A 260 -10.27 25.47 11.26
N ASP A 261 -9.30 25.16 12.10
CA ASP A 261 -8.56 26.19 12.85
C ASP A 261 -7.58 26.91 11.94
N ILE A 262 -7.04 26.20 10.93
CA ILE A 262 -6.19 26.78 9.90
C ILE A 262 -6.98 27.73 9.00
N ARG A 263 -8.25 27.42 8.71
CA ARG A 263 -9.10 28.26 7.84
C ARG A 263 -9.29 29.66 8.38
N PHE A 264 -9.61 29.80 9.67
CA PHE A 264 -9.83 31.12 10.26
C PHE A 264 -8.56 31.99 10.23
N GLU A 265 -7.42 31.40 10.59
CA GLU A 265 -6.11 32.07 10.57
C GLU A 265 -5.68 32.46 9.16
N LEU A 266 -5.90 31.60 8.17
CA LEU A 266 -5.61 31.90 6.77
C LEU A 266 -6.57 32.92 6.19
N ALA A 267 -7.85 32.91 6.56
CA ALA A 267 -8.82 33.90 6.11
C ALA A 267 -8.47 35.30 6.62
N SER A 268 -8.10 35.41 7.90
CA SER A 268 -7.61 36.68 8.45
C SER A 268 -6.35 37.16 7.74
N PHE A 269 -5.44 36.25 7.43
CA PHE A 269 -4.21 36.59 6.72
C PHE A 269 -4.48 36.97 5.25
N ALA A 270 -5.34 36.25 4.54
CA ALA A 270 -5.72 36.54 3.16
C ALA A 270 -6.35 37.93 3.00
N ARG A 271 -7.21 38.34 3.94
CA ARG A 271 -7.80 39.69 3.98
C ARG A 271 -6.77 40.80 4.21
N SER A 272 -5.64 40.49 4.83
CA SER A 272 -4.54 41.46 5.03
C SER A 272 -3.68 41.67 3.79
N ILE A 273 -3.82 40.82 2.76
CA ILE A 273 -3.04 40.91 1.53
C ILE A 273 -3.78 41.79 0.52
N SER A 274 -3.08 42.82 0.01
CA SER A 274 -3.60 43.67 -1.06
C SER A 274 -3.88 42.85 -2.32
N LYS A 275 -4.99 43.14 -2.99
CA LYS A 275 -5.31 42.53 -4.29
C LYS A 275 -4.19 42.83 -5.29
N THR A 276 -3.91 41.84 -6.13
CA THR A 276 -2.93 41.96 -7.21
C THR A 276 -3.60 42.40 -8.52
N GLU A 277 -2.81 42.76 -9.53
CA GLU A 277 -3.34 43.03 -10.87
C GLU A 277 -3.88 41.77 -11.57
N LYS A 278 -3.52 40.56 -11.07
CA LYS A 278 -3.92 39.29 -11.69
C LYS A 278 -5.24 38.77 -11.12
N ARG A 279 -6.23 38.62 -12.01
CA ARG A 279 -7.56 38.08 -11.69
C ARG A 279 -7.51 36.71 -11.01
N PHE A 280 -6.71 35.77 -11.51
CA PHE A 280 -6.64 34.40 -10.97
C PHE A 280 -6.25 34.35 -9.49
N LYS A 281 -5.24 35.13 -9.09
CA LYS A 281 -4.75 35.19 -7.70
C LYS A 281 -5.75 35.87 -6.78
N ASN A 282 -6.43 36.91 -7.28
CA ASN A 282 -7.48 37.57 -6.52
C ASN A 282 -8.66 36.60 -6.26
N THR A 283 -8.99 35.72 -7.21
CA THR A 283 -9.97 34.65 -6.98
C THR A 283 -9.54 33.71 -5.85
N ILE A 284 -8.26 33.32 -5.80
CA ILE A 284 -7.73 32.50 -4.69
C ILE A 284 -7.82 33.25 -3.35
N LEU A 285 -7.44 34.53 -3.32
CA LEU A 285 -7.55 35.36 -2.10
C LEU A 285 -9.00 35.49 -1.65
N ASP A 286 -9.92 35.72 -2.59
CA ASP A 286 -11.35 35.83 -2.31
C ASP A 286 -11.89 34.49 -1.77
N GLU A 287 -11.52 33.33 -2.34
CA GLU A 287 -11.90 32.01 -1.81
C GLU A 287 -11.34 31.76 -0.41
N MET A 288 -10.06 32.08 -0.17
CA MET A 288 -9.41 31.86 1.13
C MET A 288 -9.88 32.85 2.20
N SER A 289 -10.42 34.02 1.83
CA SER A 289 -10.91 35.05 2.76
C SER A 289 -12.27 34.70 3.38
N HIS A 290 -12.94 33.67 2.87
CA HIS A 290 -14.27 33.23 3.32
C HIS A 290 -14.19 31.76 3.76
N PRO A 291 -14.08 31.50 5.09
CA PRO A 291 -13.89 30.14 5.63
C PRO A 291 -15.11 29.21 5.52
#